data_AF-A0A645BX15-F1
#
_entry.id   AF-A0A645BX15-F1
#
_cell.length_a   1.000
_cell.length_b   1.000
_cell.length_c   1.000
_cell.angle_alpha   90.00
_cell.angle_beta   90.00
_cell.angle_gamma   90.00
#
_symmetry.space_group_name_H-M   'P 1'
#
loop_
_entity.id
_entity.type
_entity.pdbx_description
1 polymer ?
#
loop_
_entity_poly.entity_id
_entity_poly.type
_entity_poly.pdbx_seq_one_letter_code
_entity_poly.pdbx_strand_id
1 'polypeptide(L)'
;MRINRLVYSHDTALYLHDLTDRDPLTYSVTVPTGYNTKRLTEEGLSVFSIKPHLYGMGITMAQSPFGRPIRAYDAERTLCDMLRSRRQMDGALFPEALKRYVRRKSKNIPLLMRYAESLRVDKLLRQYLEVLL
;
A
#
# COMPACT_ATOMS: atom_id res chain seq x y z
N MET A 1 1.83 24.43 -6.47
CA MET A 1 1.89 23.00 -6.83
C MET A 1 1.02 22.20 -5.85
N ARG A 2 -0.22 21.81 -6.19
CA ARG A 2 -1.07 21.05 -5.25
C ARG A 2 -0.68 19.57 -5.28
N ILE A 3 0.24 19.17 -4.39
CA ILE A 3 0.58 17.77 -4.02
C ILE A 3 -0.64 17.01 -3.43
N ASN A 4 -1.81 17.66 -3.35
CA ASN A 4 -3.01 17.20 -2.64
C ASN A 4 -3.65 15.90 -3.16
N ARG A 5 -3.11 15.28 -4.22
CA ARG A 5 -3.60 13.98 -4.77
C ARG A 5 -2.58 12.85 -4.70
N LEU A 6 -1.40 13.09 -4.13
CA LEU A 6 -0.39 12.06 -3.91
C LEU A 6 -0.64 11.34 -2.58
N VAL A 7 -0.57 10.01 -2.60
CA VAL A 7 -0.68 9.13 -1.42
C VAL A 7 0.44 8.10 -1.49
N TYR A 8 1.27 7.99 -0.47
CA TYR A 8 2.29 6.95 -0.38
C TYR A 8 1.64 5.56 -0.27
N SER A 9 2.20 4.58 -0.98
CA SER A 9 1.58 3.26 -1.14
C SER A 9 2.62 2.16 -1.32
N HIS A 10 2.16 0.92 -1.50
CA HIS A 10 2.98 -0.26 -1.77
C HIS A 10 4.12 -0.41 -0.73
N ASP A 11 5.34 -0.72 -1.18
CA ASP A 11 6.53 -0.91 -0.35
C ASP A 11 6.84 0.31 0.55
N THR A 12 6.60 1.53 0.07
CA THR A 12 6.76 2.72 0.91
C THR A 12 5.75 2.78 2.05
N ALA A 13 4.48 2.46 1.78
CA ALA A 13 3.50 2.39 2.86
C ALA A 13 3.76 1.17 3.77
N LEU A 14 4.31 0.06 3.27
CA LEU A 14 4.74 -1.05 4.14
C LEU A 14 5.80 -0.57 5.12
N TYR A 15 6.80 0.16 4.65
CA TYR A 15 7.86 0.72 5.48
C TYR A 15 7.31 1.71 6.50
N LEU A 16 6.48 2.68 6.07
CA LEU A 16 5.87 3.68 6.96
C LEU A 16 4.96 3.08 8.04
N HIS A 17 4.41 1.89 7.79
CA HIS A 17 3.57 1.17 8.74
C HIS A 17 4.32 0.13 9.54
N ASP A 18 5.65 0.06 9.50
CA ASP A 18 6.48 -0.98 10.15
C ASP A 18 6.09 -2.42 9.75
N LEU A 19 5.68 -2.63 8.49
CA LEU A 19 5.36 -3.94 7.94
C LEU A 19 6.55 -4.59 7.22
N THR A 20 7.62 -3.83 7.01
CA THR A 20 8.91 -4.32 6.52
C THR A 20 10.02 -3.51 7.15
N ASP A 21 11.18 -4.13 7.35
CA ASP A 21 12.40 -3.42 7.76
C ASP A 21 13.24 -2.97 6.55
N ARG A 22 12.76 -3.25 5.33
CA ARG A 22 13.44 -2.87 4.08
C ARG A 22 13.08 -1.43 3.72
N ASP A 23 14.10 -0.57 3.69
CA ASP A 23 13.95 0.80 3.19
C ASP A 23 13.67 0.76 1.67
N PRO A 24 12.60 1.41 1.19
CA PRO A 24 12.31 1.48 -0.24
C PRO A 24 13.43 2.18 -1.02
N LEU A 25 13.97 1.50 -2.05
CA LEU A 25 14.96 2.10 -2.96
C LEU A 25 14.39 3.32 -3.71
N THR A 26 13.09 3.27 -3.97
CA THR A 26 12.32 4.33 -4.60
C THR A 26 11.01 4.47 -3.85
N TYR A 27 10.55 5.70 -3.61
CA TYR A 27 9.24 5.89 -3.02
C TYR A 27 8.09 5.64 -4.00
N SER A 28 7.19 4.77 -3.58
CA SER A 28 5.97 4.40 -4.28
C SER A 28 4.81 5.27 -3.86
N VAL A 29 4.08 5.76 -4.86
CA VAL A 29 2.92 6.62 -4.68
C VAL A 29 1.77 6.16 -5.56
N THR A 30 0.54 6.48 -5.14
CA THR A 30 -0.65 6.25 -5.94
C THR A 30 -1.40 7.54 -6.19
N VAL A 31 -1.82 7.71 -7.44
CA VAL A 31 -2.64 8.83 -7.92
C VAL A 31 -3.93 8.30 -8.54
N PRO A 32 -5.00 9.11 -8.61
CA PRO A 32 -6.18 8.74 -9.38
C PRO A 32 -5.85 8.70 -10.88
N THR A 33 -6.41 7.73 -11.61
CA THR A 33 -6.31 7.66 -13.07
C THR A 33 -6.69 9.00 -13.71
N GLY A 34 -5.94 9.42 -14.73
CA GLY A 34 -6.09 10.73 -15.39
C GLY A 34 -5.24 11.84 -14.77
N TYR A 35 -4.52 11.56 -13.68
CA TYR A 35 -3.50 12.48 -13.15
C TYR A 35 -2.23 12.45 -14.01
N ASN A 36 -1.62 13.62 -14.26
CA ASN A 36 -0.36 13.70 -15.00
C ASN A 36 0.81 13.21 -14.11
N THR A 37 1.42 12.08 -14.48
CA THR A 37 2.47 11.42 -13.71
C THR A 37 3.89 11.82 -14.13
N LYS A 38 4.08 12.53 -15.24
CA LYS A 38 5.40 12.79 -15.85
C LYS A 38 6.39 13.40 -14.86
N ARG A 39 5.95 14.43 -14.14
CA ARG A 39 6.81 15.11 -13.16
C ARG A 39 7.18 14.21 -11.98
N LEU A 40 6.25 13.36 -11.53
CA LEU A 40 6.50 12.43 -10.41
C LEU A 40 7.52 11.35 -10.81
N THR A 41 7.44 10.85 -12.04
CA THR A 41 8.42 9.91 -12.57
C THR A 41 9.78 10.57 -12.81
N GLU A 42 9.82 11.83 -13.26
CA GLU A 42 11.07 12.61 -13.40
C GLU A 42 11.72 12.92 -12.04
N GLU A 43 10.92 13.08 -10.99
CA GLU A 43 11.36 13.17 -9.59
C GLU A 43 11.83 11.80 -9.02
N GLY A 44 11.80 10.74 -9.83
CA GLY A 44 12.30 9.41 -9.46
C GLY A 44 11.32 8.57 -8.65
N LEU A 45 10.02 8.90 -8.62
CA LEU A 45 9.01 8.12 -7.89
C LEU A 45 8.47 6.94 -8.70
N SER A 46 8.13 5.86 -8.00
CA SER A 46 7.35 4.74 -8.54
C SER A 46 5.86 5.10 -8.50
N VAL A 47 5.26 5.35 -9.66
CA VAL A 47 3.89 5.89 -9.72
C VAL A 47 2.89 4.83 -10.15
N PHE A 48 1.95 4.53 -9.27
CA PHE A 48 0.79 3.68 -9.53
C PHE A 48 -0.46 4.53 -9.76
N SER A 49 -1.38 4.03 -10.58
CA SER A 49 -2.68 4.67 -10.82
C SER A 49 -3.83 3.78 -10.38
N ILE A 50 -4.88 4.38 -9.84
CA ILE A 50 -6.09 3.67 -9.43
C ILE A 50 -7.36 4.41 -9.86
N LYS A 51 -8.44 3.66 -10.10
CA LYS A 51 -9.74 4.24 -10.47
C LYS A 51 -10.19 5.27 -9.42
N PRO A 52 -10.73 6.43 -9.82
CA PRO A 52 -11.09 7.50 -8.87
C PRO A 52 -11.98 7.06 -7.70
N HIS A 53 -12.94 6.17 -7.92
CA HIS A 53 -13.83 5.66 -6.85
C HIS A 53 -13.13 4.75 -5.84
N LEU A 54 -11.95 4.20 -6.16
CA LEU A 54 -11.13 3.39 -5.25
C LEU A 54 -10.00 4.21 -4.60
N TYR A 55 -9.77 5.45 -5.06
CA TYR A 55 -8.65 6.26 -4.59
C TYR A 55 -8.77 6.66 -3.12
N GLY A 56 -9.96 7.06 -2.66
CA GLY A 56 -10.17 7.51 -1.28
C GLY A 56 -10.09 6.41 -0.22
N MET A 57 -10.19 5.15 -0.63
CA MET A 57 -10.29 4.00 0.27
C MET A 57 -8.96 3.73 0.98
N GLY A 58 -8.99 3.79 2.31
CA GLY A 58 -7.84 3.53 3.17
C GLY A 58 -6.83 4.66 3.26
N ILE A 59 -7.13 5.87 2.78
CA ILE A 59 -6.23 7.02 2.98
C ILE A 59 -6.21 7.40 4.45
N THR A 60 -5.02 7.48 5.03
CA THR A 60 -4.76 7.93 6.40
C THR A 60 -3.53 8.85 6.44
N MET A 61 -3.22 9.36 7.63
CA MET A 61 -1.97 10.07 7.92
C MET A 61 -0.98 9.11 8.55
N ALA A 62 0.20 8.99 7.96
CA ALA A 62 1.35 8.27 8.52
C ALA A 62 2.43 9.28 8.94
N GLN A 63 3.31 8.88 9.84
CA GLN A 63 4.49 9.67 10.17
C GLN A 63 5.61 9.35 9.18
N SER A 64 6.21 10.37 8.59
CA SER A 64 7.46 10.18 7.85
C SER A 64 8.60 9.81 8.82
N PRO A 65 9.73 9.30 8.32
CA PRO A 65 10.92 9.07 9.14
C PRO A 65 11.43 10.33 9.88
N PHE A 66 11.03 11.51 9.43
CA PHE A 66 11.35 12.81 10.04
C PHE A 66 10.23 13.37 10.92
N GLY A 67 9.22 12.56 11.27
CA GLY A 67 8.11 12.95 12.15
C GLY A 67 7.11 13.94 11.54
N ARG A 68 7.04 14.03 10.20
CA ARG A 68 6.06 14.88 9.52
C ARG A 68 4.85 14.05 9.09
N PRO A 69 3.62 14.54 9.30
CA PRO A 69 2.43 13.83 8.86
C PRO A 69 2.33 13.86 7.33
N ILE A 70 2.23 12.68 6.71
CA ILE A 70 2.11 12.49 5.27
C ILE A 70 0.91 11.59 4.94
N ARG A 71 0.34 11.75 3.74
CA ARG A 71 -0.77 10.90 3.30
C ARG A 71 -0.25 9.56 2.82
N ALA A 72 -0.72 8.48 3.42
CA ALA A 72 -0.41 7.11 3.01
C ALA A 72 -1.69 6.28 3.00
N TYR A 73 -1.69 5.15 2.29
CA TYR A 73 -2.71 4.14 2.52
C TYR A 73 -2.45 3.41 3.84
N ASP A 74 -3.51 3.00 4.54
CA ASP A 74 -3.44 2.19 5.76
C ASP A 74 -2.81 0.80 5.48
N ALA A 75 -2.52 0.05 6.54
CA ALA A 75 -1.85 -1.24 6.46
C ALA A 75 -2.64 -2.24 5.60
N GLU A 76 -3.96 -2.28 5.79
CA GLU A 76 -4.88 -3.18 5.12
C GLU A 76 -4.90 -2.91 3.61
N ARG A 77 -5.07 -1.64 3.23
CA ARG A 77 -5.08 -1.22 1.84
C ARG A 77 -3.72 -1.46 1.19
N THR A 78 -2.64 -1.20 1.91
CA THR A 78 -1.28 -1.40 1.43
C THR A 78 -1.03 -2.87 1.08
N LEU A 79 -1.43 -3.82 1.94
CA LEU A 79 -1.31 -5.25 1.65
C LEU A 79 -2.10 -5.67 0.39
N CYS A 80 -3.29 -5.10 0.19
CA CYS A 80 -4.05 -5.36 -1.03
C CYS A 80 -3.40 -4.77 -2.29
N ASP A 81 -2.82 -3.57 -2.18
CA ASP A 81 -2.08 -2.94 -3.29
C ASP A 81 -0.83 -3.77 -3.66
N MET A 82 -0.11 -4.32 -2.66
CA MET A 82 1.00 -5.25 -2.87
C MET A 82 0.57 -6.50 -3.65
N LEU A 83 -0.57 -7.11 -3.31
CA LEU A 83 -1.09 -8.28 -4.04
C LEU A 83 -1.54 -7.94 -5.46
N ARG A 84 -2.15 -6.77 -5.65
CA ARG A 84 -2.64 -6.32 -6.96
C ARG A 84 -1.48 -6.06 -7.91
N SER A 85 -0.41 -5.45 -7.41
CA SER A 85 0.79 -5.10 -8.16
C SER A 85 1.89 -6.15 -8.05
N ARG A 86 1.62 -7.36 -7.52
CA ARG A 86 2.64 -8.37 -7.16
C ARG A 86 3.65 -8.75 -8.24
N ARG A 87 3.30 -8.58 -9.53
CA ARG A 87 4.22 -8.84 -10.65
C ARG A 87 5.34 -7.79 -10.77
N GLN A 88 5.15 -6.61 -10.17
CA GLN A 88 6.09 -5.48 -10.15
C GLN A 88 6.84 -5.38 -8.82
N MET A 89 6.52 -6.22 -7.83
CA MET A 89 7.10 -6.17 -6.49
C MET A 89 8.02 -7.36 -6.25
N ASP A 90 8.93 -7.24 -5.28
CA ASP A 90 9.67 -8.39 -4.74
C ASP A 90 8.68 -9.42 -4.16
N GLY A 91 8.75 -10.66 -4.67
CA GLY A 91 7.87 -11.75 -4.26
C GLY A 91 7.98 -12.14 -2.78
N ALA A 92 9.08 -11.82 -2.12
CA ALA A 92 9.26 -12.06 -0.68
C ALA A 92 8.59 -10.97 0.19
N LEU A 93 8.40 -9.76 -0.33
CA LEU A 93 7.98 -8.61 0.46
C LEU A 93 6.54 -8.75 0.96
N PHE A 94 5.64 -9.26 0.13
CA PHE A 94 4.24 -9.45 0.53
C PHE A 94 4.04 -10.53 1.61
N PRO A 95 4.55 -11.78 1.45
CA PRO A 95 4.39 -12.81 2.48
C PRO A 95 4.97 -12.39 3.83
N GLU A 96 6.13 -11.72 3.84
CA GLU A 96 6.77 -11.18 5.03
C GLU A 96 5.88 -10.13 5.73
N ALA A 97 5.41 -9.14 4.95
CA ALA A 97 4.55 -8.08 5.45
C ALA A 97 3.22 -8.60 6.00
N LEU A 98 2.59 -9.55 5.30
CA LEU A 98 1.34 -10.16 5.75
C LEU A 98 1.55 -10.91 7.07
N LYS A 99 2.62 -11.72 7.18
CA LYS A 99 2.98 -12.43 8.41
C LYS A 99 3.19 -11.47 9.59
N ARG A 100 3.82 -10.33 9.36
CA ARG A 100 3.99 -9.28 10.39
C ARG A 100 2.65 -8.65 10.76
N TYR A 101 1.80 -8.35 9.78
CA TYR A 101 0.47 -7.79 10.01
C TYR A 101 -0.44 -8.71 10.83
N VAL A 102 -0.55 -10.01 10.48
CA VAL A 102 -1.42 -10.96 11.20
C VAL A 102 -0.98 -11.21 12.65
N ARG A 103 0.29 -10.92 12.98
CA ARG A 103 0.81 -10.99 14.35
C ARG A 103 0.48 -9.75 15.19
N ARG A 104 0.06 -8.64 14.57
CA ARG A 104 -0.31 -7.43 15.30
C ARG A 104 -1.55 -7.66 16.17
N LYS A 105 -1.56 -7.01 17.33
CA LYS A 105 -2.75 -6.91 18.19
C LYS A 105 -3.81 -6.01 17.55
N SER A 106 -3.39 -4.97 16.85
CA SER A 106 -4.26 -3.98 16.18
C SER A 106 -4.74 -4.42 14.80
N LYS A 107 -4.48 -5.65 14.36
CA LYS A 107 -4.91 -6.11 13.04
C LYS A 107 -6.42 -6.05 12.89
N ASN A 108 -6.89 -5.66 11.71
CA ASN A 108 -8.28 -5.71 11.31
C ASN A 108 -8.44 -6.61 10.08
N ILE A 109 -8.58 -7.93 10.30
CA ILE A 109 -8.80 -8.91 9.22
C ILE A 109 -10.10 -8.63 8.45
N PRO A 110 -11.24 -8.27 9.10
CA PRO A 110 -12.45 -7.91 8.37
C PRO A 110 -12.26 -6.74 7.39
N LEU A 111 -11.55 -5.67 7.81
CA LEU A 111 -11.27 -4.53 6.93
C LEU A 111 -10.35 -4.91 5.77
N LEU A 112 -9.28 -5.67 6.06
CA LEU A 112 -8.39 -6.20 5.03
C LEU A 112 -9.15 -6.99 3.97
N MET A 113 -10.09 -7.86 4.38
CA MET A 113 -10.90 -8.62 3.43
C MET A 113 -11.87 -7.75 2.62
N ARG A 114 -12.49 -6.73 3.23
CA ARG A 114 -13.34 -5.76 2.51
C ARG A 114 -12.57 -4.99 1.44
N TYR A 115 -11.35 -4.57 1.74
CA TYR A 115 -10.49 -3.93 0.74
C TYR A 115 -10.05 -4.92 -0.33
N ALA A 116 -9.74 -6.16 0.05
CA ALA A 116 -9.34 -7.19 -0.90
C ALA A 116 -10.44 -7.49 -1.93
N GLU A 117 -11.70 -7.55 -1.50
CA GLU A 117 -12.86 -7.72 -2.39
C GLU A 117 -13.01 -6.51 -3.33
N SER A 118 -12.93 -5.30 -2.78
CA SER A 118 -13.03 -4.06 -3.56
C SER A 118 -11.92 -3.94 -4.61
N LEU A 119 -10.73 -4.44 -4.29
CA LEU A 119 -9.55 -4.42 -5.16
C LEU A 119 -9.38 -5.71 -5.97
N ARG A 120 -10.29 -6.69 -5.83
CA ARG A 120 -10.32 -7.98 -6.53
C ARG A 120 -9.06 -8.82 -6.32
N VAL A 121 -8.55 -8.84 -5.09
CA VAL A 121 -7.42 -9.65 -4.64
C VAL A 121 -7.80 -10.62 -3.51
N ASP A 122 -9.08 -10.70 -3.17
CA ASP A 122 -9.64 -11.52 -2.08
C ASP A 122 -9.30 -13.00 -2.22
N LYS A 123 -9.46 -13.60 -3.40
CA LYS A 123 -9.16 -15.02 -3.62
C LYS A 123 -7.73 -15.37 -3.25
N LEU A 124 -6.77 -14.56 -3.73
CA LEU A 124 -5.36 -14.78 -3.45
C LEU A 124 -5.05 -14.51 -1.99
N LEU A 125 -5.60 -13.44 -1.41
CA LEU A 125 -5.38 -13.13 -0.01
C LEU A 125 -5.89 -14.25 0.92
N ARG A 126 -7.05 -14.85 0.62
CA ARG A 126 -7.60 -15.98 1.39
C ARG A 126 -6.62 -17.15 1.45
N GLN A 127 -6.03 -17.52 0.32
CA GLN A 127 -5.02 -18.59 0.26
C GLN A 127 -3.82 -18.33 1.18
N TYR A 128 -3.36 -17.08 1.28
CA TYR A 128 -2.29 -16.73 2.20
C TYR A 128 -2.74 -16.75 3.67
N LEU A 129 -3.95 -16.27 3.96
CA LEU A 129 -4.47 -16.23 5.32
C LEU A 129 -4.76 -17.62 5.88
N GLU A 130 -5.24 -18.56 5.06
CA GLU A 130 -5.47 -19.97 5.45
C GLU A 130 -4.19 -20.69 5.92
N VAL A 131 -3.02 -20.24 5.48
CA VAL A 131 -1.72 -20.78 5.90
C VAL A 131 -1.23 -20.13 7.21
N LEU A 132 -1.71 -18.92 7.52
CA LEU A 132 -1.17 -18.08 8.59
C LEU A 132 -2.03 -18.01 9.85
N LEU A 133 -3.32 -18.38 9.77
CA LEU A 133 -4.32 -18.33 10.83
C LEU A 133 -4.91 -19.72 11.07
#